data_AF-A0A956LGL9-F1
#
_entry.id   AF-A0A956LGL9-F1
#
_cell.length_a   1.000
_cell.length_b   1.000
_cell.length_c   1.000
_cell.angle_alpha   90.00
_cell.angle_beta   90.00
_cell.angle_gamma   90.00
#
_symmetry.space_group_name_H-M   'P 1'
#
loop_
_entity.id
_entity.type
_entity.pdbx_description
1 polymer ?
#
loop_
_entity_poly.entity_id
_entity_poly.type
_entity_poly.pdbx_seq_one_letter_code
_entity_poly.pdbx_strand_id
1 'polypeptide(L)'
;TREIGVRMAVGARRGDVLRQILVEAAVLTGLGGVVGVGLGYLGAWAATRLLEFPFAVRPLVVVVAVLFSCSIGVFFGLYPANRAARMDPVEALRKE
;
A
#
# COMPACT_ATOMS: atom_id res chain seq x y z
N THR A 1 -1.37 3.61 17.46
CA THR A 1 -2.65 3.24 18.11
C THR A 1 -3.25 4.40 18.88
N ARG A 2 -2.47 5.13 19.69
CA ARG A 2 -2.94 6.32 20.42
C ARG A 2 -3.62 7.38 19.55
N GLU A 3 -3.08 7.69 18.37
CA GLU A 3 -3.68 8.66 17.43
C GLU A 3 -5.07 8.24 16.94
N ILE A 4 -5.26 6.94 16.66
CA ILE A 4 -6.56 6.37 16.26
C ILE A 4 -7.52 6.36 17.46
N GLY A 5 -7.03 6.03 18.65
CA GLY A 5 -7.79 6.08 19.90
C GLY A 5 -8.30 7.49 20.23
N VAL A 6 -7.45 8.52 20.05
CA VAL A 6 -7.84 9.92 20.21
C VAL A 6 -8.89 10.31 19.17
N ARG A 7 -8.71 9.97 17.89
CA ARG A 7 -9.74 10.26 16.86
C ARG A 7 -11.09 9.64 17.19
N MET A 8 -11.11 8.37 17.63
CA MET A 8 -12.36 7.71 18.01
C MET A 8 -12.96 8.28 19.31
N ALA A 9 -12.14 8.73 20.27
CA ALA A 9 -12.60 9.40 21.49
C ALA A 9 -13.24 10.77 21.21
N VAL A 10 -12.80 11.47 20.16
CA VAL A 10 -13.40 12.74 19.69
C VAL A 10 -14.61 12.48 18.76
N GLY A 11 -14.98 11.22 18.51
CA GLY A 11 -16.20 10.84 17.79
C GLY A 11 -16.02 10.39 16.35
N ALA A 12 -14.78 10.13 15.88
CA ALA A 12 -14.56 9.53 14.57
C ALA A 12 -15.22 8.15 14.48
N ARG A 13 -15.97 7.90 13.40
CA ARG A 13 -16.64 6.61 13.20
C ARG A 13 -15.62 5.59 12.71
N ARG A 14 -15.92 4.31 12.94
CA ARG A 14 -15.14 3.18 12.43
C ARG A 14 -14.82 3.31 10.93
N GLY A 15 -15.78 3.77 10.14
CA GLY A 15 -15.63 3.99 8.70
C GLY A 15 -14.63 5.08 8.33
N ASP A 16 -14.45 6.11 9.16
CA ASP A 16 -13.53 7.22 8.90
C ASP A 16 -12.08 6.73 9.05
N VAL A 17 -11.81 5.98 10.12
CA VAL A 17 -10.50 5.33 10.36
C VAL A 17 -10.18 4.33 9.26
N LEU A 18 -11.16 3.53 8.84
CA LEU A 18 -11.00 2.54 7.78
C LEU A 18 -10.65 3.21 6.45
N ARG A 19 -11.36 4.28 6.08
CA ARG A 19 -11.07 5.06 4.87
C ARG A 19 -9.70 5.70 4.93
N GLN A 20 -9.30 6.28 6.05
CA GLN A 20 -7.97 6.89 6.19
C GLN A 20 -6.85 5.89 5.93
N ILE A 21 -6.87 4.75 6.62
CA ILE A 21 -5.81 3.74 6.48
C ILE A 21 -5.81 3.15 5.06
N LEU A 22 -6.99 2.95 4.47
CA LEU A 22 -7.08 2.48 3.08
C LEU A 22 -6.51 3.49 2.09
N VAL A 23 -6.79 4.78 2.26
CA VAL A 23 -6.22 5.83 1.41
C VAL A 23 -4.71 5.89 1.58
N GLU A 24 -4.20 5.81 2.81
CA GLU A 24 -2.76 5.82 3.09
C GLU A 24 -2.06 4.60 2.47
N ALA A 25 -2.65 3.41 2.62
CA ALA A 25 -2.17 2.19 1.97
C ALA A 25 -2.23 2.29 0.43
N ALA A 26 -3.32 2.82 -0.13
CA ALA A 26 -3.47 3.00 -1.58
C ALA A 26 -2.45 4.01 -2.15
N VAL A 27 -2.19 5.10 -1.45
CA VAL A 27 -1.18 6.10 -1.84
C VAL A 27 0.21 5.50 -1.79
N LEU A 28 0.57 4.83 -0.70
CA LEU A 28 1.89 4.17 -0.55
C LEU A 28 2.11 3.09 -1.61
N THR A 29 1.11 2.25 -1.86
CA THR A 29 1.21 1.16 -2.84
C THR A 29 1.19 1.68 -4.28
N GLY A 30 0.43 2.73 -4.55
CA GLY A 30 0.44 3.42 -5.85
C GLY A 30 1.80 4.07 -6.14
N LEU A 31 2.36 4.81 -5.19
CA LEU A 31 3.70 5.41 -5.32
C LEU A 31 4.77 4.33 -5.47
N GLY A 32 4.72 3.27 -4.65
CA GLY A 32 5.62 2.13 -4.75
C GLY A 32 5.52 1.42 -6.11
N GLY A 33 4.31 1.31 -6.67
CA GLY A 33 4.08 0.76 -8.00
C GLY A 33 4.72 1.60 -9.11
N VAL A 34 4.53 2.92 -9.09
CA VAL A 34 5.15 3.85 -10.07
C VAL A 34 6.67 3.77 -10.00
N VAL A 35 7.24 3.85 -8.80
CA VAL A 35 8.70 3.75 -8.59
C VAL A 35 9.21 2.38 -9.01
N GLY A 36 8.51 1.30 -8.66
CA GLY A 36 8.88 -0.07 -9.00
C GLY A 36 8.89 -0.32 -10.50
N VAL A 37 7.90 0.19 -11.24
CA VAL A 37 7.88 0.13 -12.72
C VAL A 37 9.05 0.90 -13.31
N GLY A 38 9.33 2.11 -12.81
CA GLY A 38 10.48 2.91 -13.27
C GLY A 38 11.82 2.20 -13.05
N LEU A 39 12.05 1.67 -11.85
CA LEU A 39 13.26 0.90 -11.53
C LEU A 39 13.35 -0.40 -12.32
N GLY A 40 12.23 -1.10 -12.54
CA GLY A 40 12.19 -2.31 -13.35
C GLY A 40 12.58 -2.04 -14.81
N TYR A 41 12.09 -0.93 -15.39
CA TYR A 41 12.44 -0.53 -16.75
C TYR A 41 13.91 -0.13 -16.87
N LEU A 42 14.41 0.66 -15.91
CA LEU A 42 15.82 1.06 -15.85
C LEU A 42 16.75 -0.14 -15.68
N GLY A 43 16.40 -1.08 -14.79
CA GLY A 43 17.16 -2.30 -14.57
C GLY A 43 17.20 -3.20 -15.80
N ALA A 44 16.06 -3.40 -16.47
CA ALA A 44 16.00 -4.16 -17.70
C ALA A 44 16.80 -3.48 -18.84
N TRP A 45 16.75 -2.14 -18.94
CA TRP A 45 17.52 -1.38 -19.92
C TRP A 45 19.03 -1.51 -19.69
N ALA A 46 19.47 -1.35 -18.43
CA ALA A 46 20.87 -1.54 -18.07
C ALA A 46 21.32 -2.99 -18.34
N ALA A 47 20.55 -3.99 -17.92
CA ALA A 47 20.90 -5.40 -18.10
C ALA A 47 21.04 -5.78 -19.58
N THR A 48 20.12 -5.34 -20.43
CA THR A 48 20.16 -5.63 -21.87
C THR A 48 21.31 -4.93 -22.60
N ARG A 49 21.72 -3.75 -22.13
CA ARG A 49 22.93 -3.06 -22.61
C ARG A 49 24.22 -3.75 -22.20
N LEU A 50 24.30 -4.29 -20.99
CA LEU A 50 25.49 -5.00 -20.51
C LEU A 50 25.63 -6.41 -21.12
N LEU A 51 24.50 -7.08 -21.39
CA LEU A 51 24.47 -8.48 -21.83
C LEU A 51 24.24 -8.64 -23.34
N GLU A 52 24.15 -7.54 -24.10
CA GLU A 52 23.85 -7.52 -25.55
C GLU A 52 22.56 -8.28 -25.95
N PHE A 53 21.62 -8.44 -25.02
CA PHE A 53 20.33 -9.08 -25.28
C PHE A 53 19.28 -8.09 -25.81
N PRO A 54 18.30 -8.55 -26.62
CA PRO A 54 17.21 -7.69 -27.07
C PRO A 54 16.33 -7.26 -25.88
N PHE A 55 16.13 -5.95 -25.74
CA PHE A 55 15.23 -5.40 -24.74
C PHE A 55 13.78 -5.64 -25.13
N ALA A 56 13.12 -6.56 -24.43
CA ALA A 56 11.72 -6.92 -24.66
C ALA A 56 10.93 -6.88 -23.35
N VAL A 57 10.36 -5.72 -23.03
CA VAL A 57 9.39 -5.58 -21.93
C VAL A 57 7.98 -5.69 -22.50
N ARG A 58 7.26 -6.75 -22.12
CA ARG A 58 5.86 -6.97 -22.54
C ARG A 58 4.92 -6.11 -21.69
N PRO A 59 4.10 -5.22 -22.28
CA PRO A 59 3.16 -4.37 -21.52
C PRO A 59 2.20 -5.17 -20.64
N LEU A 60 1.77 -6.34 -21.12
CA LEU A 60 0.89 -7.24 -20.35
C LEU A 60 1.52 -7.70 -19.04
N VAL A 61 2.81 -8.01 -19.03
CA VAL A 61 3.53 -8.43 -17.81
C VAL A 61 3.61 -7.27 -16.82
N VAL A 62 3.85 -6.05 -17.30
CA VAL A 62 3.86 -4.85 -16.45
C VAL A 62 2.49 -4.63 -15.82
N VAL A 63 1.40 -4.71 -16.61
CA VAL A 63 0.03 -4.57 -16.10
C VAL A 63 -0.29 -5.63 -15.04
N VAL A 64 0.05 -6.89 -15.30
CA VAL A 64 -0.18 -7.99 -14.33
C VAL A 64 0.63 -7.76 -13.05
N ALA A 65 1.89 -7.34 -13.15
CA ALA A 65 2.73 -7.06 -11.99
C ALA A 65 2.19 -5.89 -11.16
N VAL A 66 1.71 -4.82 -11.80
CA VAL A 66 1.09 -3.67 -11.13
C VAL A 66 -0.21 -4.10 -10.42
N LEU A 67 -1.08 -4.83 -11.11
CA LEU A 67 -2.33 -5.33 -10.51
C LEU A 67 -2.06 -6.26 -9.32
N PHE A 68 -1.06 -7.12 -9.41
CA PHE A 68 -0.66 -7.99 -8.31
C PHE A 68 -0.14 -7.19 -7.11
N SER A 69 0.73 -6.21 -7.35
CA SER A 69 1.24 -5.30 -6.30
C SER A 69 0.11 -4.51 -5.62
N CYS A 70 -0.81 -3.94 -6.39
CA CYS A 70 -1.99 -3.25 -5.85
C CYS A 70 -2.87 -4.21 -5.03
N SER A 71 -3.07 -5.44 -5.50
CA SER A 71 -3.88 -6.45 -4.79
C SER A 71 -3.27 -6.78 -3.42
N ILE A 72 -1.94 -6.97 -3.36
CA ILE A 72 -1.21 -7.15 -2.10
C ILE A 72 -1.41 -5.93 -1.19
N GLY A 73 -1.21 -4.73 -1.72
CA GLY A 73 -1.37 -3.48 -0.98
C GLY A 73 -2.75 -3.30 -0.35
N VAL A 74 -3.79 -3.56 -1.12
CA VAL A 74 -5.19 -3.51 -0.65
C VAL A 74 -5.45 -4.59 0.39
N PHE A 75 -5.01 -5.83 0.15
CA PHE A 75 -5.25 -6.95 1.06
C PHE A 75 -4.60 -6.73 2.43
N PHE A 76 -3.32 -6.33 2.43
CA PHE A 76 -2.58 -6.00 3.64
C PHE A 76 -2.97 -4.65 4.26
N GLY A 77 -3.62 -3.73 3.54
CA GLY A 77 -4.19 -2.51 4.11
C GLY A 77 -5.55 -2.74 4.77
N LEU A 78 -6.39 -3.60 4.19
CA LEU A 78 -7.76 -3.86 4.64
C LEU A 78 -7.80 -4.62 5.97
N TYR A 79 -6.93 -5.62 6.14
CA TYR A 79 -6.86 -6.41 7.37
C TYR A 79 -6.53 -5.58 8.64
N PRO A 80 -5.42 -4.81 8.69
CA PRO A 80 -5.11 -3.96 9.84
C PRO A 80 -6.09 -2.80 9.98
N ALA A 81 -6.62 -2.23 8.89
CA ALA A 81 -7.63 -1.18 8.95
C ALA A 81 -8.90 -1.67 9.68
N ASN A 82 -9.39 -2.85 9.33
CA ASN A 82 -10.54 -3.47 9.99
C ASN A 82 -10.24 -3.82 11.46
N ARG A 83 -9.01 -4.27 11.76
CA ARG A 83 -8.59 -4.52 13.15
C ARG A 83 -8.54 -3.23 13.98
N ALA A 84 -8.01 -2.14 13.42
CA ALA A 84 -7.91 -0.84 14.09
C ALA A 84 -9.29 -0.20 14.31
N ALA A 85 -10.18 -0.30 13.33
CA ALA A 85 -11.55 0.23 13.42
C ALA A 85 -12.42 -0.51 14.46
N ARG A 86 -12.03 -1.71 14.89
CA ARG A 86 -12.72 -2.49 15.94
C ARG A 86 -12.12 -2.31 17.33
N MET A 87 -11.04 -1.55 17.48
CA MET A 87 -10.39 -1.31 18.77
C MET A 87 -11.28 -0.46 19.68
N ASP A 88 -11.37 -0.82 20.96
CA ASP A 88 -12.10 0.01 21.93
C ASP A 88 -11.27 1.28 22.24
N PRO A 89 -11.83 2.50 22.11
CA PRO A 89 -11.11 3.75 22.36
C PRO A 89 -10.44 3.80 23.73
N VAL A 90 -11.08 3.20 24.75
CA VAL A 90 -10.56 3.16 26.12
C VAL A 90 -9.28 2.32 26.18
N GLU A 91 -9.25 1.20 25.46
CA GLU A 91 -8.08 0.32 25.37
C GLU A 91 -6.96 0.93 24.52
N ALA A 92 -7.32 1.68 23.47
CA ALA A 92 -6.37 2.37 22.60
C ALA A 92 -5.63 3.53 23.30
N LEU A 93 -6.27 4.15 24.30
CA LEU A 93 -5.68 5.23 25.11
C LEU A 93 -4.91 4.70 26.33
N ARG A 94 -5.26 3.50 26.82
CA ARG A 94 -4.63 2.87 27.99
C ARG A 94 -3.32 2.14 27.66
N LYS A 95 -3.12 1.74 26.40
CA LYS A 95 -1.83 1.24 25.93
C LYS A 95 -0.87 2.41 25.75
N GLU A 96 0.16 2.44 26.59
CA GLU A 96 1.36 3.29 26.40
C GLU A 96 1.96 3.11 25.00
#